data_AF-A0A165GN65-F1
#
_entry.id   AF-A0A165GN65-F1
#
_cell.length_a   1.000
_cell.length_b   1.000
_cell.length_c   1.000
_cell.angle_alpha   90.00
_cell.angle_beta   90.00
_cell.angle_gamma   90.00
#
_symmetry.space_group_name_H-M   'P 1'
#
loop_
_entity.id
_entity.type
_entity.pdbx_description
1 polymer ?
#
loop_
_entity_poly.entity_id
_entity_poly.type
_entity_poly.pdbx_seq_one_letter_code
_entity_poly.pdbx_strand_id
1 'polypeptide(L)'
;MKSILKPSIDKKELVRDLSFLLREQIRPLRKAIRQTGGDIISGITVSRLIDSLSYVEGASFHPGRGCWAGTRQKHLKDIDMWISEFDPADPMQMYWLVDVAGSGKSAIAHSVCNTASEKGQLVTSFFFDRQDANRRTSTNLITTIARDLAAVDPKIAVAMAELLQKYRWLRSANPTAQFTRLILAPSVVSLYPKDRPIVITLDGLDEGCDEECLNILTKEAPRLPGMFRFFITCRPHVDIVKVLKHVPAASKHSISIHSRENIDDLSFYMRKCLEDIATHSGRPAGWPGEHATTDLIQKAEGLFQWAAIVVKLLSGSVHQDKVLDSILNVGSPAKVQEKMDELCEIVLRMCPWQDEDFLPTYQQFMGTIVAAIQPLTISAIQHLHKDPLPTAVSVLKHTA
;
A
#
# COMPACT_ATOMS: atom_id res chain seq x y z
N MET A 1 -7.52 -19.36 94.49
CA MET A 1 -7.45 -18.84 93.10
C MET A 1 -6.62 -19.81 92.27
N LYS A 2 -7.26 -20.75 91.56
CA LYS A 2 -6.55 -21.69 90.66
C LYS A 2 -6.09 -20.91 89.43
N SER A 3 -4.77 -20.77 89.30
CA SER A 3 -4.09 -20.21 88.14
C SER A 3 -4.43 -21.03 86.90
N ILE A 4 -5.09 -20.39 85.93
CA ILE A 4 -5.31 -20.92 84.59
C ILE A 4 -3.96 -20.88 83.88
N LEU A 5 -3.26 -22.02 83.84
CA LEU A 5 -2.09 -22.20 82.98
C LEU A 5 -2.53 -22.03 81.53
N LYS A 6 -2.21 -20.86 80.95
CA LYS A 6 -2.28 -20.65 79.51
C LYS A 6 -1.36 -21.68 78.83
N PRO A 7 -1.79 -22.36 77.75
CA PRO A 7 -0.91 -23.27 77.02
C PRO A 7 0.34 -22.51 76.55
N SER A 8 1.50 -23.02 76.92
CA SER A 8 2.81 -22.56 76.43
C SER A 8 2.88 -22.87 74.94
N ILE A 9 2.68 -21.86 74.10
CA ILE A 9 2.84 -21.96 72.65
C ILE A 9 4.27 -22.44 72.34
N ASP A 10 4.40 -23.60 71.69
CA ASP A 10 5.70 -24.08 71.22
C ASP A 10 6.16 -23.20 70.05
N LYS A 11 7.10 -22.31 70.33
CA LYS A 11 7.68 -21.40 69.34
C LYS A 11 8.33 -22.15 68.17
N LYS A 12 8.84 -23.37 68.36
CA LYS A 12 9.44 -24.16 67.27
C LYS A 12 8.39 -24.69 66.31
N GLU A 13 7.27 -25.14 66.84
CA GLU A 13 6.12 -25.59 66.05
C GLU A 13 5.55 -24.41 65.23
N LEU A 14 5.36 -23.26 65.88
CA LEU A 14 4.87 -22.05 65.23
C LEU A 14 5.78 -21.56 64.09
N VAL A 15 7.11 -21.61 64.28
CA VAL A 15 8.09 -21.27 63.22
C VAL A 15 8.05 -22.28 62.07
N ARG A 16 7.82 -23.56 62.35
CA ARG A 16 7.70 -24.60 61.33
C ARG A 16 6.44 -24.41 60.49
N ASP A 17 5.32 -24.11 61.14
CA ASP A 17 4.03 -23.89 60.48
C ASP A 17 4.03 -22.59 59.66
N LEU A 18 4.60 -21.51 60.18
CA LEU A 18 4.82 -20.26 59.43
C LEU A 18 5.72 -20.49 58.22
N SER A 19 6.81 -21.26 58.37
CA SER A 19 7.72 -21.59 57.27
C SER A 19 7.04 -22.46 56.20
N PHE A 20 6.17 -23.38 56.62
CA PHE A 20 5.38 -24.21 55.71
C PHE A 20 4.36 -23.37 54.94
N LEU A 21 3.59 -22.52 55.63
CA LEU A 21 2.62 -21.59 55.03
C LEU A 21 3.30 -20.63 54.04
N LEU A 22 4.45 -20.05 54.40
CA LEU A 22 5.25 -19.20 53.50
C LEU A 22 5.71 -19.96 52.26
N ARG A 23 6.15 -21.21 52.38
CA ARG A 23 6.55 -22.03 51.22
C ARG A 23 5.36 -22.36 50.33
N GLU A 24 4.21 -22.70 50.91
CA GLU A 24 2.97 -22.96 50.17
C GLU A 24 2.50 -21.72 49.40
N GLN A 25 2.65 -20.52 49.95
CA GLN A 25 2.31 -19.29 49.23
C GLN A 25 3.36 -18.85 48.20
N ILE A 26 4.66 -19.09 48.45
CA ILE A 26 5.75 -18.68 47.53
C ILE A 26 5.86 -19.62 46.31
N ARG A 27 5.54 -20.91 46.46
CA ARG A 27 5.58 -21.91 45.37
C ARG A 27 4.77 -21.50 44.12
N PRO A 28 3.47 -21.17 44.21
CA PRO A 28 2.69 -20.77 43.04
C PRO A 28 3.21 -19.48 42.42
N LEU A 29 3.67 -18.53 43.25
CA LEU A 29 4.24 -17.25 42.80
C LEU A 29 5.55 -17.46 42.01
N ARG A 30 6.45 -18.34 42.47
CA ARG A 30 7.66 -18.73 41.72
C ARG A 30 7.34 -19.44 40.42
N LYS A 31 6.32 -20.30 40.42
CA LYS A 31 5.86 -21.00 39.19
C LYS A 31 5.33 -19.99 38.17
N ALA A 32 4.49 -19.05 38.63
CA ALA A 32 3.95 -17.97 37.80
C ALA A 32 5.08 -17.11 37.22
N ILE A 33 6.02 -16.63 38.04
CA ILE A 33 7.17 -15.83 37.57
C ILE A 33 8.00 -16.58 36.52
N ARG A 34 8.28 -17.87 36.72
CA ARG A 34 9.03 -18.67 35.74
C ARG A 34 8.25 -18.86 34.44
N GLN A 35 6.96 -19.10 34.53
CA GLN A 35 6.09 -19.25 33.38
C GLN A 35 6.02 -17.94 32.58
N THR A 36 5.68 -16.82 33.24
CA THR A 36 5.66 -15.50 32.61
C THR A 36 7.02 -15.11 32.03
N GLY A 37 8.12 -15.40 32.74
CA GLY A 37 9.47 -15.18 32.22
C GLY A 37 9.75 -16.00 30.95
N GLY A 38 9.33 -17.27 30.93
CA GLY A 38 9.42 -18.13 29.75
C GLY A 38 8.60 -17.62 28.57
N ASP A 39 7.36 -17.19 28.82
CA ASP A 39 6.46 -16.65 27.80
C ASP A 39 7.02 -15.35 27.18
N ILE A 40 7.59 -14.46 28.01
CA ILE A 40 8.24 -13.22 27.55
C ILE A 40 9.45 -13.54 26.67
N ILE A 41 10.34 -14.45 27.11
CA ILE A 41 11.54 -14.82 26.33
C ILE A 41 11.15 -15.47 25.00
N SER A 42 10.11 -16.31 25.00
CA SER A 42 9.57 -16.92 23.78
C SER A 42 9.02 -15.85 22.83
N GLY A 43 8.20 -14.92 23.33
CA GLY A 43 7.65 -13.81 22.54
C GLY A 43 8.74 -12.92 21.93
N ILE A 44 9.78 -12.57 22.68
CA ILE A 44 10.93 -11.80 22.17
C ILE A 44 11.67 -12.58 21.09
N THR A 45 11.84 -13.89 21.26
CA THR A 45 12.53 -14.75 20.29
C THR A 45 11.76 -14.84 18.99
N VAL A 46 10.44 -15.02 19.05
CA VAL A 46 9.54 -15.03 17.90
C VAL A 46 9.61 -13.70 17.17
N SER A 47 9.41 -12.59 17.88
CA SER A 47 9.47 -11.25 17.30
C SER A 47 10.79 -10.99 16.56
N ARG A 48 11.94 -11.28 17.20
CA ARG A 48 13.26 -11.12 16.59
C ARG A 48 13.47 -11.97 15.33
N LEU A 49 12.86 -13.16 15.27
CA LEU A 49 12.95 -14.03 14.09
C LEU A 49 12.11 -13.49 12.94
N ILE A 50 10.88 -13.05 13.21
CA ILE A 50 10.02 -12.43 12.21
C ILE A 50 10.64 -11.10 11.72
N ASP A 51 11.15 -10.27 12.63
CA ASP A 51 11.82 -9.00 12.32
C ASP A 51 13.15 -9.17 11.57
N SER A 52 13.68 -10.38 11.49
CA SER A 52 14.84 -10.68 10.64
C SER A 52 14.51 -10.71 9.14
N LEU A 53 13.23 -10.71 8.78
CA LEU A 53 12.75 -10.52 7.41
C LEU A 53 12.62 -9.02 7.12
N SER A 54 13.00 -8.58 5.91
CA SER A 54 12.85 -7.18 5.51
C SER A 54 11.37 -6.77 5.48
N TYR A 55 11.08 -5.55 5.91
CA TYR A 55 9.77 -4.93 5.81
C TYR A 55 9.91 -3.58 5.14
N VAL A 56 9.09 -3.30 4.13
CA VAL A 56 9.21 -2.07 3.37
C VAL A 56 8.29 -1.01 3.92
N GLU A 57 8.87 -0.05 4.63
CA GLU A 57 8.15 1.16 5.05
C GLU A 57 7.72 1.99 3.83
N GLY A 58 6.52 2.58 3.89
CA GLY A 58 5.99 3.42 2.80
C GLY A 58 5.46 2.66 1.58
N ALA A 59 5.56 1.33 1.55
CA ALA A 59 4.92 0.50 0.51
C ALA A 59 3.42 0.26 0.76
N SER A 60 2.91 0.60 1.94
CA SER A 60 1.52 0.34 2.33
C SER A 60 0.55 1.39 1.78
N PHE A 61 -0.75 1.11 1.85
CA PHE A 61 -1.79 2.03 1.40
C PHE A 61 -1.81 3.33 2.22
N HIS A 62 -2.30 4.39 1.59
CA HIS A 62 -2.55 5.67 2.24
C HIS A 62 -4.05 6.00 2.20
N PRO A 63 -4.71 6.22 3.36
CA PRO A 63 -6.14 6.47 3.39
C PRO A 63 -6.60 7.67 2.56
N GLY A 64 -5.78 8.71 2.48
CA GLY A 64 -6.06 9.93 1.70
C GLY A 64 -5.78 9.82 0.20
N ARG A 65 -5.36 8.65 -0.32
CA ARG A 65 -5.11 8.43 -1.75
C ARG A 65 -6.16 7.56 -2.44
N GLY A 66 -7.27 7.28 -1.75
CA GLY A 66 -8.42 6.56 -2.33
C GLY A 66 -9.11 7.34 -3.45
N CYS A 67 -10.09 6.70 -4.07
CA CYS A 67 -11.01 7.33 -5.01
C CYS A 67 -11.72 8.53 -4.37
N TRP A 68 -11.97 9.56 -5.17
CA TRP A 68 -12.75 10.71 -4.72
C TRP A 68 -14.16 10.26 -4.32
N ALA A 69 -14.66 10.77 -3.18
CA ALA A 69 -15.95 10.38 -2.66
C ALA A 69 -17.06 10.58 -3.71
N GLY A 70 -17.84 9.53 -3.97
CA GLY A 70 -18.89 9.54 -4.99
C GLY A 70 -18.48 9.03 -6.37
N THR A 71 -17.18 8.85 -6.65
CA THR A 71 -16.68 8.26 -7.90
C THR A 71 -16.40 6.76 -7.73
N ARG A 72 -16.32 6.01 -8.84
CA ARG A 72 -15.90 4.59 -8.90
C ARG A 72 -16.76 3.64 -8.06
N GLN A 73 -17.95 4.07 -7.66
CA GLN A 73 -18.74 3.37 -6.65
C GLN A 73 -19.11 1.95 -7.07
N LYS A 74 -19.39 1.73 -8.36
CA LYS A 74 -19.73 0.41 -8.87
C LYS A 74 -18.53 -0.53 -8.85
N HIS A 75 -17.37 -0.11 -9.38
CA HIS A 75 -16.14 -0.89 -9.27
C HIS A 75 -15.81 -1.26 -7.82
N LEU A 76 -15.92 -0.31 -6.89
CA LEU A 76 -15.65 -0.56 -5.48
C LEU A 76 -16.66 -1.55 -4.87
N LYS A 77 -17.96 -1.45 -5.21
CA LYS A 77 -18.98 -2.40 -4.78
C LYS A 77 -18.76 -3.79 -5.35
N ASP A 78 -18.41 -3.90 -6.63
CA ASP A 78 -18.16 -5.17 -7.30
C ASP A 78 -16.94 -5.88 -6.68
N ILE A 79 -15.87 -5.13 -6.38
CA ILE A 79 -14.68 -5.66 -5.71
C ILE A 79 -15.02 -6.08 -4.28
N ASP A 80 -15.79 -5.27 -3.54
CA ASP A 80 -16.18 -5.59 -2.16
C ASP A 80 -17.05 -6.87 -2.08
N MET A 81 -17.96 -7.04 -3.03
CA MET A 81 -18.76 -8.25 -3.20
C MET A 81 -17.86 -9.45 -3.51
N TRP A 82 -16.94 -9.32 -4.48
CA TRP A 82 -15.97 -10.36 -4.81
C TRP A 82 -15.09 -10.78 -3.62
N ILE A 83 -14.63 -9.82 -2.80
CA ILE A 83 -13.88 -10.11 -1.57
C ILE A 83 -14.74 -10.94 -0.61
N SER A 84 -16.01 -10.59 -0.47
CA SER A 84 -16.94 -11.19 0.50
C SER A 84 -17.44 -12.58 0.09
N GLU A 85 -17.48 -12.91 -1.20
CA GLU A 85 -17.99 -14.19 -1.73
C GLU A 85 -16.94 -15.32 -1.72
N PHE A 86 -16.42 -15.71 -0.54
CA PHE A 86 -15.37 -16.73 -0.43
C PHE A 86 -15.85 -18.04 0.21
N ASP A 87 -15.23 -19.16 -0.22
CA ASP A 87 -15.30 -20.45 0.46
C ASP A 87 -13.87 -20.90 0.83
N PRO A 88 -13.56 -21.20 2.10
CA PRO A 88 -12.27 -21.79 2.51
C PRO A 88 -11.85 -23.05 1.75
N ALA A 89 -12.80 -23.82 1.21
CA ALA A 89 -12.55 -25.03 0.44
C ALA A 89 -12.18 -24.77 -1.03
N ASP A 90 -12.49 -23.57 -1.54
CA ASP A 90 -12.12 -23.18 -2.89
C ASP A 90 -10.63 -22.82 -2.99
N PRO A 91 -10.08 -22.73 -4.22
CA PRO A 91 -8.78 -22.10 -4.46
C PRO A 91 -8.82 -20.60 -4.19
N MET A 92 -7.68 -20.04 -3.80
CA MET A 92 -7.45 -18.59 -3.75
C MET A 92 -7.92 -17.89 -5.03
N GLN A 93 -8.51 -16.69 -4.89
CA GLN A 93 -9.01 -15.91 -6.02
C GLN A 93 -8.16 -14.65 -6.27
N MET A 94 -7.98 -14.32 -7.55
CA MET A 94 -7.28 -13.13 -8.02
C MET A 94 -8.22 -12.22 -8.82
N TYR A 95 -8.31 -10.96 -8.40
CA TYR A 95 -8.93 -9.87 -9.14
C TYR A 95 -7.82 -8.95 -9.64
N TRP A 96 -7.65 -8.82 -10.95
CA TRP A 96 -6.58 -8.00 -11.51
C TRP A 96 -7.14 -6.96 -12.46
N LEU A 97 -6.97 -5.69 -12.07
CA LEU A 97 -7.43 -4.52 -12.77
C LEU A 97 -6.35 -4.06 -13.74
N VAL A 98 -6.59 -4.27 -15.03
CA VAL A 98 -5.64 -3.99 -16.11
C VAL A 98 -6.14 -2.83 -16.94
N ASP A 99 -5.41 -1.72 -16.92
CA ASP A 99 -5.81 -0.51 -17.64
C ASP A 99 -4.62 0.43 -17.89
N VAL A 100 -4.80 1.42 -18.76
CA VAL A 100 -3.74 2.38 -19.12
C VAL A 100 -3.29 3.24 -17.94
N ALA A 101 -2.12 3.86 -18.05
CA ALA A 101 -1.65 4.82 -17.04
C ALA A 101 -2.66 5.98 -16.90
N GLY A 102 -2.80 6.52 -15.69
CA GLY A 102 -3.69 7.65 -15.42
C GLY A 102 -5.18 7.35 -15.34
N SER A 103 -5.62 6.10 -15.52
CA SER A 103 -7.03 5.71 -15.36
C SER A 103 -7.53 5.66 -13.91
N GLY A 104 -6.64 5.76 -12.91
CA GLY A 104 -7.01 5.78 -11.49
C GLY A 104 -6.99 4.43 -10.77
N LYS A 105 -6.33 3.41 -11.34
CA LYS A 105 -6.17 2.08 -10.71
C LYS A 105 -5.63 2.13 -9.28
N SER A 106 -4.58 2.93 -9.03
CA SER A 106 -4.00 3.07 -7.69
C SER A 106 -4.96 3.70 -6.68
N ALA A 107 -5.82 4.63 -7.13
CA ALA A 107 -6.86 5.19 -6.27
C ALA A 107 -7.92 4.14 -5.89
N ILE A 108 -8.26 3.24 -6.82
CA ILE A 108 -9.11 2.08 -6.53
C ILE A 108 -8.40 1.14 -5.54
N ALA A 109 -7.12 0.83 -5.74
CA ALA A 109 -6.34 -0.01 -4.82
C ALA A 109 -6.32 0.55 -3.39
N HIS A 110 -6.09 1.85 -3.24
CA HIS A 110 -6.16 2.53 -1.94
C HIS A 110 -7.57 2.45 -1.31
N SER A 111 -8.63 2.66 -2.10
CA SER A 111 -10.01 2.51 -1.61
C SER A 111 -10.35 1.09 -1.19
N VAL A 112 -9.91 0.08 -1.95
CA VAL A 112 -10.07 -1.33 -1.60
C VAL A 112 -9.35 -1.64 -0.29
N CYS A 113 -8.12 -1.14 -0.11
CA CYS A 113 -7.40 -1.27 1.15
C CYS A 113 -8.13 -0.58 2.31
N ASN A 114 -8.67 0.64 2.13
CA ASN A 114 -9.43 1.33 3.17
C ASN A 114 -10.61 0.48 3.64
N THR A 115 -11.47 0.05 2.70
CA THR A 115 -12.67 -0.75 3.03
C THR A 115 -12.29 -2.10 3.65
N ALA A 116 -11.29 -2.80 3.11
CA ALA A 116 -10.83 -4.07 3.67
C ALA A 116 -10.19 -3.88 5.05
N SER A 117 -9.49 -2.78 5.30
CA SER A 117 -8.90 -2.46 6.61
C SER A 117 -9.98 -2.19 7.65
N GLU A 118 -11.02 -1.42 7.31
CA GLU A 118 -12.16 -1.13 8.20
C GLU A 118 -12.92 -2.39 8.60
N LYS A 119 -13.02 -3.36 7.68
CA LYS A 119 -13.64 -4.66 7.94
C LYS A 119 -12.71 -5.65 8.64
N GLY A 120 -11.45 -5.27 8.91
CA GLY A 120 -10.44 -6.17 9.43
C GLY A 120 -10.19 -7.36 8.51
N GLN A 121 -10.13 -7.16 7.19
CA GLN A 121 -9.87 -8.19 6.18
C GLN A 121 -8.53 -7.97 5.46
N LEU A 122 -8.03 -6.72 5.43
CA LEU A 122 -6.73 -6.38 4.87
C LEU A 122 -5.61 -6.98 5.72
N VAL A 123 -4.76 -7.77 5.09
CA VAL A 123 -3.54 -8.29 5.72
C VAL A 123 -2.31 -7.58 5.18
N THR A 124 -2.18 -7.50 3.85
CA THR A 124 -1.03 -6.84 3.21
C THR A 124 -1.50 -5.90 2.12
N SER A 125 -0.82 -4.76 2.03
CA SER A 125 -0.84 -3.93 0.83
C SER A 125 0.57 -3.56 0.44
N PHE A 126 0.90 -3.75 -0.84
CA PHE A 126 2.20 -3.43 -1.38
C PHE A 126 2.03 -2.65 -2.68
N PHE A 127 2.38 -1.37 -2.65
CA PHE A 127 2.35 -0.46 -3.77
C PHE A 127 3.76 -0.43 -4.37
N PHE A 128 3.93 -1.06 -5.52
CA PHE A 128 5.18 -1.03 -6.25
C PHE A 128 5.54 0.40 -6.67
N ASP A 129 6.83 0.64 -6.80
CA ASP A 129 7.34 1.90 -7.32
C ASP A 129 8.68 1.64 -7.97
N ARG A 130 8.74 1.84 -9.29
CA ARG A 130 9.95 1.60 -10.07
C ARG A 130 11.13 2.46 -9.60
N GLN A 131 10.83 3.62 -9.02
CA GLN A 131 11.80 4.59 -8.52
C GLN A 131 12.27 4.28 -7.09
N ASP A 132 11.68 3.31 -6.39
CA ASP A 132 12.11 2.92 -5.06
C ASP A 132 12.71 1.51 -5.09
N ALA A 133 14.01 1.42 -4.80
CA ALA A 133 14.73 0.15 -4.79
C ALA A 133 14.14 -0.89 -3.85
N ASN A 134 13.51 -0.46 -2.75
CA ASN A 134 12.86 -1.36 -1.80
C ASN A 134 11.48 -1.80 -2.27
N ARG A 135 10.79 -0.99 -3.08
CA ARG A 135 9.43 -1.25 -3.59
C ARG A 135 9.40 -1.85 -5.00
N ARG A 136 10.55 -2.31 -5.52
CA ARG A 136 10.66 -2.93 -6.85
C ARG A 136 11.23 -4.34 -6.85
N THR A 137 11.27 -5.02 -5.70
CA THR A 137 11.83 -6.37 -5.60
C THR A 137 10.82 -7.36 -5.04
N SER A 138 10.76 -8.54 -5.66
CA SER A 138 9.94 -9.66 -5.24
C SER A 138 10.29 -10.14 -3.82
N THR A 139 11.57 -10.13 -3.44
CA THR A 139 12.00 -10.55 -2.10
C THR A 139 11.32 -9.72 -1.04
N ASN A 140 11.35 -8.39 -1.18
CA ASN A 140 10.73 -7.48 -0.25
C ASN A 140 9.20 -7.59 -0.21
N LEU A 141 8.56 -7.87 -1.35
CA LEU A 141 7.14 -8.18 -1.37
C LEU A 141 6.84 -9.42 -0.50
N ILE A 142 7.57 -10.52 -0.72
CA ILE A 142 7.28 -11.78 -0.03
C ILE A 142 7.58 -11.69 1.47
N THR A 143 8.67 -11.04 1.87
CA THR A 143 8.99 -10.83 3.28
C THR A 143 7.98 -9.91 3.97
N THR A 144 7.47 -8.88 3.27
CA THR A 144 6.40 -8.01 3.76
C THR A 144 5.11 -8.83 4.00
N ILE A 145 4.68 -9.62 3.01
CA ILE A 145 3.52 -10.53 3.15
C ILE A 145 3.71 -11.48 4.33
N ALA A 146 4.90 -12.08 4.47
CA ALA A 146 5.17 -13.01 5.56
C ALA A 146 5.07 -12.35 6.95
N ARG A 147 5.62 -11.13 7.09
CA ARG A 147 5.56 -10.37 8.35
C ARG A 147 4.13 -9.94 8.69
N ASP A 148 3.39 -9.45 7.70
CA ASP A 148 1.99 -9.07 7.88
C ASP A 148 1.11 -10.27 8.25
N LEU A 149 1.29 -11.43 7.59
CA LEU A 149 0.60 -12.66 7.95
C LEU A 149 0.95 -13.15 9.36
N ALA A 150 2.22 -13.03 9.78
CA ALA A 150 2.62 -13.34 11.15
C ALA A 150 1.92 -12.44 12.18
N ALA A 151 1.59 -11.19 11.82
CA ALA A 151 0.86 -10.27 12.69
C ALA A 151 -0.65 -10.60 12.81
N VAL A 152 -1.20 -11.47 11.94
CA VAL A 152 -2.62 -11.83 11.95
C VAL A 152 -3.01 -12.65 13.18
N ASP A 153 -2.18 -13.63 13.57
CA ASP A 153 -2.41 -14.49 14.74
C ASP A 153 -1.05 -14.90 15.34
N PRO A 154 -0.83 -14.78 16.66
CA PRO A 154 0.41 -15.22 17.32
C PRO A 154 0.84 -16.65 16.99
N LYS A 155 -0.09 -17.57 16.73
CA LYS A 155 0.21 -18.96 16.34
C LYS A 155 0.91 -19.01 14.98
N ILE A 156 0.51 -18.16 14.03
CA ILE A 156 1.14 -18.03 12.72
C ILE A 156 2.58 -17.52 12.92
N ALA A 157 2.77 -16.48 13.73
CA ALA A 157 4.10 -15.96 14.05
C ALA A 157 5.02 -17.01 14.66
N VAL A 158 4.52 -17.79 15.63
CA VAL A 158 5.27 -18.89 16.25
C VAL A 158 5.66 -19.94 15.21
N ALA A 159 4.71 -20.41 14.39
CA ALA A 159 4.98 -21.42 13.37
C ALA A 159 6.01 -20.95 12.32
N MET A 160 5.92 -19.69 11.88
CA MET A 160 6.90 -19.09 10.97
C MET A 160 8.26 -18.92 11.66
N ALA A 161 8.30 -18.48 12.93
CA ALA A 161 9.55 -18.33 13.67
C ALA A 161 10.28 -19.66 13.86
N GLU A 162 9.56 -20.75 14.15
CA GLU A 162 10.13 -22.10 14.21
C GLU A 162 10.79 -22.51 12.88
N LEU A 163 10.14 -22.20 11.75
CA LEU A 163 10.70 -22.43 10.42
C LEU A 163 11.97 -21.60 10.17
N LEU A 164 11.98 -20.32 10.57
CA LEU A 164 13.14 -19.42 10.46
C LEU A 164 14.28 -19.76 11.45
N GLN A 165 13.96 -20.43 12.55
CA GLN A 165 14.94 -20.94 13.51
C GLN A 165 15.60 -22.22 12.96
N LYS A 166 14.78 -23.13 12.42
CA LYS A 166 15.22 -24.40 11.84
C LYS A 166 15.99 -24.21 10.52
N TYR A 167 15.52 -23.33 9.65
CA TYR A 167 16.07 -23.08 8.33
C TYR A 167 16.52 -21.61 8.20
N ARG A 168 17.67 -21.29 8.81
CA ARG A 168 18.19 -19.90 8.84
C ARG A 168 18.37 -19.27 7.45
N TRP A 169 18.65 -20.08 6.43
CA TRP A 169 18.82 -19.63 5.05
C TRP A 169 17.54 -19.05 4.44
N LEU A 170 16.34 -19.34 4.99
CA LEU A 170 15.08 -18.76 4.51
C LEU A 170 15.04 -17.23 4.62
N ARG A 171 15.82 -16.64 5.52
CA ARG A 171 15.87 -15.18 5.71
C ARG A 171 16.43 -14.44 4.49
N SER A 172 17.26 -15.11 3.70
CA SER A 172 17.89 -14.57 2.50
C SER A 172 17.69 -15.48 1.29
N ALA A 173 16.70 -16.38 1.36
CA ALA A 173 16.36 -17.26 0.26
C ALA A 173 15.69 -16.46 -0.86
N ASN A 174 15.63 -17.06 -2.05
CA ASN A 174 14.86 -16.47 -3.13
C ASN A 174 13.36 -16.39 -2.76
N PRO A 175 12.63 -15.40 -3.30
CA PRO A 175 11.19 -15.19 -3.12
C PRO A 175 10.35 -16.47 -3.19
N THR A 176 10.59 -17.33 -4.19
CA THR A 176 9.79 -18.56 -4.37
C THR A 176 9.97 -19.51 -3.19
N ALA A 177 11.21 -19.69 -2.72
CA ALA A 177 11.50 -20.51 -1.55
C ALA A 177 10.91 -19.92 -0.26
N GLN A 178 10.96 -18.59 -0.10
CA GLN A 178 10.32 -17.91 1.03
C GLN A 178 8.81 -18.14 1.04
N PHE A 179 8.14 -17.92 -0.10
CA PHE A 179 6.70 -18.11 -0.22
C PHE A 179 6.30 -19.56 0.06
N THR A 180 6.99 -20.52 -0.56
CA THR A 180 6.65 -21.95 -0.40
C THR A 180 6.94 -22.50 1.00
N ARG A 181 8.01 -22.03 1.66
CA ARG A 181 8.46 -22.56 2.95
C ARG A 181 8.01 -21.78 4.17
N LEU A 182 7.53 -20.54 4.02
CA LEU A 182 7.00 -19.74 5.11
C LEU A 182 5.49 -19.53 5.01
N ILE A 183 4.99 -19.16 3.83
CA ILE A 183 3.56 -18.81 3.64
C ILE A 183 2.73 -20.05 3.34
N LEU A 184 3.19 -20.91 2.42
CA LEU A 184 2.52 -22.17 2.06
C LEU A 184 2.89 -23.36 2.95
N ALA A 185 3.70 -23.16 3.99
CA ALA A 185 4.07 -24.25 4.88
C ALA A 185 2.81 -24.87 5.50
N PRO A 186 2.62 -26.21 5.50
CA PRO A 186 1.41 -26.82 6.03
C PRO A 186 1.12 -26.44 7.49
N SER A 187 2.17 -26.27 8.30
CA SER A 187 2.09 -25.82 9.70
C SER A 187 1.59 -24.38 9.87
N VAL A 188 1.69 -23.57 8.81
CA VAL A 188 1.25 -22.17 8.77
C VAL A 188 -0.14 -22.09 8.14
N VAL A 189 -0.35 -22.75 6.99
CA VAL A 189 -1.63 -22.74 6.25
C VAL A 189 -2.79 -23.22 7.12
N SER A 190 -2.58 -24.23 7.97
CA SER A 190 -3.63 -24.73 8.88
C SER A 190 -4.09 -23.72 9.93
N LEU A 191 -3.32 -22.66 10.17
CA LEU A 191 -3.55 -21.64 11.19
C LEU A 191 -4.21 -20.37 10.63
N TYR A 192 -4.34 -20.23 9.32
CA TYR A 192 -5.02 -19.06 8.74
C TYR A 192 -6.49 -19.01 9.15
N PRO A 193 -7.03 -17.81 9.43
CA PRO A 193 -8.44 -17.63 9.77
C PRO A 193 -9.33 -18.12 8.64
N LYS A 194 -10.35 -18.90 8.96
CA LYS A 194 -11.28 -19.51 7.98
C LYS A 194 -12.63 -18.81 7.93
N ASP A 195 -12.88 -17.91 8.86
CA ASP A 195 -14.13 -17.18 9.09
C ASP A 195 -14.17 -15.81 8.40
N ARG A 196 -13.05 -15.37 7.80
CA ARG A 196 -12.96 -14.11 7.07
C ARG A 196 -12.02 -14.20 5.87
N PRO A 197 -12.19 -13.32 4.86
CA PRO A 197 -11.20 -13.15 3.80
C PRO A 197 -9.86 -12.63 4.32
N ILE A 198 -8.79 -13.00 3.63
CA ILE A 198 -7.44 -12.47 3.76
C ILE A 198 -7.14 -11.69 2.49
N VAL A 199 -7.21 -10.36 2.57
CA VAL A 199 -7.01 -9.48 1.41
C VAL A 199 -5.54 -9.08 1.31
N ILE A 200 -4.95 -9.34 0.14
CA ILE A 200 -3.61 -8.91 -0.25
C ILE A 200 -3.74 -8.02 -1.49
N THR A 201 -3.36 -6.75 -1.35
CA THR A 201 -3.41 -5.77 -2.44
C THR A 201 -2.03 -5.50 -3.01
N LEU A 202 -1.86 -5.66 -4.32
CA LEU A 202 -0.62 -5.38 -5.05
C LEU A 202 -0.89 -4.32 -6.12
N ASP A 203 -0.44 -3.08 -5.89
CA ASP A 203 -0.64 -1.99 -6.84
C ASP A 203 0.61 -1.79 -7.72
N GLY A 204 0.41 -1.60 -9.02
CA GLY A 204 1.49 -1.29 -9.96
C GLY A 204 2.40 -2.48 -10.25
N LEU A 205 1.87 -3.69 -10.43
CA LEU A 205 2.67 -4.91 -10.63
C LEU A 205 3.72 -4.76 -11.75
N ASP A 206 3.42 -4.02 -12.80
CA ASP A 206 4.33 -3.72 -13.92
C ASP A 206 5.55 -2.86 -13.55
N GLU A 207 5.57 -2.25 -12.37
CA GLU A 207 6.64 -1.35 -11.92
C GLU A 207 7.77 -2.05 -11.18
N GLY A 208 7.56 -3.29 -10.72
CA GLY A 208 8.58 -4.04 -9.96
C GLY A 208 8.42 -5.55 -9.87
N CYS A 209 7.44 -6.17 -10.54
CA CYS A 209 7.32 -7.62 -10.57
C CYS A 209 8.30 -8.22 -11.58
N ASP A 210 9.23 -9.02 -11.08
CA ASP A 210 10.17 -9.82 -11.84
C ASP A 210 9.61 -11.22 -12.17
N GLU A 211 10.43 -12.06 -12.81
CA GLU A 211 10.04 -13.43 -13.17
C GLU A 211 9.68 -14.28 -11.94
N GLU A 212 10.37 -14.09 -10.81
CA GLU A 212 10.06 -14.82 -9.58
C GLU A 212 8.71 -14.40 -8.99
N CYS A 213 8.41 -13.10 -8.96
CA CYS A 213 7.11 -12.58 -8.56
C CYS A 213 5.98 -13.17 -9.42
N LEU A 214 6.15 -13.19 -10.75
CA LEU A 214 5.17 -13.81 -11.65
C LEU A 214 5.05 -15.32 -11.41
N ASN A 215 6.15 -16.03 -11.20
CA ASN A 215 6.15 -17.46 -10.89
C ASN A 215 5.38 -17.76 -9.61
N ILE A 216 5.56 -16.96 -8.57
CA ILE A 216 4.81 -17.08 -7.31
C ILE A 216 3.33 -16.87 -7.55
N LEU A 217 2.94 -15.75 -8.18
CA LEU A 217 1.53 -15.44 -8.43
C LEU A 217 0.85 -16.51 -9.27
N THR A 218 1.57 -17.17 -10.19
CA THR A 218 0.95 -18.08 -11.16
C THR A 218 1.01 -19.55 -10.79
N LYS A 219 2.01 -19.98 -10.02
CA LYS A 219 2.21 -21.40 -9.66
C LYS A 219 2.07 -21.67 -8.17
N GLU A 220 2.47 -20.74 -7.31
CA GLU A 220 2.50 -20.97 -5.87
C GLU A 220 1.25 -20.40 -5.18
N ALA A 221 0.91 -19.14 -5.42
CA ALA A 221 -0.22 -18.47 -4.82
C ALA A 221 -1.58 -19.19 -5.06
N PRO A 222 -1.84 -19.84 -6.21
CA PRO A 222 -3.07 -20.65 -6.40
C PRO A 222 -3.20 -21.85 -5.45
N ARG A 223 -2.14 -22.22 -4.72
CA ARG A 223 -2.16 -23.28 -3.70
C ARG A 223 -2.64 -22.77 -2.34
N LEU A 224 -2.86 -21.45 -2.19
CA LEU A 224 -3.46 -20.87 -1.00
C LEU A 224 -4.95 -21.21 -0.92
N PRO A 225 -5.52 -21.29 0.30
CA PRO A 225 -6.97 -21.49 0.50
C PRO A 225 -7.83 -20.34 -0.07
N GLY A 226 -9.12 -20.61 -0.30
CA GLY A 226 -10.05 -19.69 -0.97
C GLY A 226 -10.40 -18.42 -0.20
N MET A 227 -10.06 -18.36 1.10
CA MET A 227 -10.10 -17.12 1.89
C MET A 227 -9.11 -16.06 1.39
N PHE A 228 -8.05 -16.43 0.68
CA PHE A 228 -7.11 -15.46 0.13
C PHE A 228 -7.71 -14.74 -1.08
N ARG A 229 -7.64 -13.42 -1.04
CA ARG A 229 -8.14 -12.51 -2.07
C ARG A 229 -7.01 -11.59 -2.51
N PHE A 230 -6.49 -11.83 -3.71
CA PHE A 230 -5.43 -11.01 -4.29
C PHE A 230 -6.05 -9.95 -5.20
N PHE A 231 -6.03 -8.70 -4.76
CA PHE A 231 -6.38 -7.56 -5.61
C PHE A 231 -5.11 -6.98 -6.22
N ILE A 232 -5.02 -6.99 -7.55
CA ILE A 232 -3.80 -6.61 -8.27
C ILE A 232 -4.14 -5.50 -9.26
N THR A 233 -3.28 -4.50 -9.40
CA THR A 233 -3.37 -3.55 -10.50
C THR A 233 -2.13 -3.63 -11.38
N CYS A 234 -2.31 -3.45 -12.69
CA CYS A 234 -1.18 -3.33 -13.62
C CYS A 234 -1.56 -2.62 -14.92
N ARG A 235 -0.55 -2.20 -15.67
CA ARG A 235 -0.70 -1.79 -17.08
C ARG A 235 -0.84 -3.03 -17.98
N PRO A 236 -1.37 -2.89 -19.21
CA PRO A 236 -1.51 -4.01 -20.16
C PRO A 236 -0.15 -4.43 -20.77
N HIS A 237 0.82 -4.81 -19.93
CA HIS A 237 2.10 -5.37 -20.35
C HIS A 237 1.89 -6.80 -20.85
N VAL A 238 2.36 -7.09 -22.07
CA VAL A 238 2.07 -8.35 -22.77
C VAL A 238 2.47 -9.56 -21.92
N ASP A 239 3.65 -9.54 -21.31
CA ASP A 239 4.15 -10.67 -20.54
C ASP A 239 3.32 -10.95 -19.28
N ILE A 240 2.94 -9.90 -18.53
CA ILE A 240 2.13 -10.03 -17.31
C ILE A 240 0.74 -10.57 -17.68
N VAL A 241 0.09 -9.96 -18.67
CA VAL A 241 -1.25 -10.35 -19.12
C VAL A 241 -1.26 -11.77 -19.71
N LYS A 242 -0.21 -12.15 -20.44
CA LYS A 242 -0.10 -13.47 -21.05
C LYS A 242 0.03 -14.58 -20.01
N VAL A 243 0.73 -14.35 -18.90
CA VAL A 243 0.94 -15.41 -17.90
C VAL A 243 -0.26 -15.49 -16.95
N LEU A 244 -0.74 -14.36 -16.43
CA LEU A 244 -1.81 -14.35 -15.43
C LEU A 244 -3.19 -14.80 -15.98
N LYS A 245 -3.45 -14.66 -17.29
CA LYS A 245 -4.69 -15.17 -17.91
C LYS A 245 -4.84 -16.70 -17.83
N HIS A 246 -3.75 -17.41 -17.57
CA HIS A 246 -3.75 -18.88 -17.46
C HIS A 246 -3.92 -19.36 -16.02
N VAL A 247 -4.02 -18.44 -15.05
CA VAL A 247 -4.32 -18.78 -13.66
C VAL A 247 -5.83 -19.06 -13.55
N PRO A 248 -6.26 -20.28 -13.21
CA PRO A 248 -7.68 -20.66 -13.26
C PRO A 248 -8.62 -19.81 -12.40
N ALA A 249 -8.11 -19.29 -11.28
CA ALA A 249 -8.86 -18.48 -10.32
C ALA A 249 -8.57 -16.97 -10.45
N ALA A 250 -8.06 -16.52 -11.59
CA ALA A 250 -7.81 -15.10 -11.85
C ALA A 250 -8.83 -14.53 -12.85
N SER A 251 -9.46 -13.41 -12.49
CA SER A 251 -10.46 -12.71 -13.31
C SER A 251 -9.95 -11.33 -13.73
N LYS A 252 -9.82 -11.10 -15.04
CA LYS A 252 -9.32 -9.84 -15.60
C LYS A 252 -10.44 -8.81 -15.66
N HIS A 253 -10.18 -7.63 -15.11
CA HIS A 253 -11.10 -6.49 -15.14
C HIS A 253 -10.42 -5.26 -15.74
N SER A 254 -11.22 -4.32 -16.23
CA SER A 254 -10.76 -3.03 -16.79
C SER A 254 -11.79 -1.96 -16.44
N ILE A 255 -11.32 -0.72 -16.29
CA ILE A 255 -12.14 0.46 -16.09
C ILE A 255 -12.81 0.87 -17.40
N SER A 256 -12.14 0.63 -18.53
CA SER A 256 -12.53 1.15 -19.85
C SER A 256 -12.67 2.68 -19.81
N ILE A 257 -11.56 3.40 -20.03
CA ILE A 257 -11.49 4.87 -19.90
C ILE A 257 -12.54 5.65 -20.73
N HIS A 258 -13.05 5.09 -21.82
CA HIS A 258 -14.08 5.74 -22.64
C HIS A 258 -15.51 5.28 -22.30
N SER A 259 -15.69 4.48 -21.26
CA SER A 259 -17.02 4.07 -20.82
C SER A 259 -17.81 5.27 -20.31
N ARG A 260 -19.13 5.23 -20.49
CA ARG A 260 -20.01 6.30 -20.00
C ARG A 260 -19.85 6.51 -18.49
N GLU A 261 -19.75 5.41 -17.75
CA GLU A 261 -19.54 5.42 -16.30
C GLU A 261 -18.24 6.15 -15.91
N ASN A 262 -17.13 5.87 -16.58
CA ASN A 262 -15.86 6.56 -16.33
C ASN A 262 -15.95 8.06 -16.63
N ILE A 263 -16.63 8.44 -17.72
CA ILE A 263 -16.82 9.83 -18.10
C ILE A 263 -17.72 10.57 -17.10
N ASP A 264 -18.77 9.93 -16.60
CA ASP A 264 -19.66 10.51 -15.59
C ASP A 264 -18.91 10.72 -14.25
N ASP A 265 -18.12 9.74 -13.81
CA ASP A 265 -17.25 9.87 -12.63
C ASP A 265 -16.22 11.01 -12.79
N LEU A 266 -15.57 11.10 -13.96
CA LEU A 266 -14.59 12.14 -14.24
C LEU A 266 -15.22 13.53 -14.29
N SER A 267 -16.40 13.64 -14.91
CA SER A 267 -17.21 14.86 -14.95
C SER A 267 -17.57 15.33 -13.54
N PHE A 268 -18.04 14.41 -12.70
CA PHE A 268 -18.36 14.70 -11.30
C PHE A 268 -17.12 15.20 -10.54
N TYR A 269 -15.99 14.48 -10.64
CA TYR A 269 -14.72 14.87 -10.03
C TYR A 269 -14.28 16.28 -10.47
N MET A 270 -14.20 16.52 -11.78
CA MET A 270 -13.74 17.79 -12.33
C MET A 270 -14.61 18.96 -11.87
N ARG A 271 -15.93 18.80 -11.93
CA ARG A 271 -16.89 19.85 -11.49
C ARG A 271 -16.72 20.18 -10.02
N LYS A 272 -16.59 19.16 -9.15
CA LYS A 272 -16.34 19.38 -7.72
C LYS A 272 -15.03 20.09 -7.45
N CYS A 273 -13.95 19.69 -8.12
CA CYS A 273 -12.69 20.38 -7.96
C CYS A 273 -12.72 21.83 -8.45
N LEU A 274 -13.42 22.12 -9.56
CA LEU A 274 -13.58 23.50 -10.05
C LEU A 274 -14.45 24.36 -9.12
N GLU A 275 -15.51 23.80 -8.55
CA GLU A 275 -16.33 24.44 -7.50
C GLU A 275 -15.47 24.78 -6.27
N ASP A 276 -14.63 23.84 -5.82
CA ASP A 276 -13.72 24.05 -4.69
C ASP A 276 -12.70 25.14 -5.01
N ILE A 277 -12.05 25.09 -6.18
CA ILE A 277 -11.11 26.13 -6.62
C ILE A 277 -11.79 27.50 -6.65
N ALA A 278 -13.01 27.57 -7.20
CA ALA A 278 -13.74 28.82 -7.30
C ALA A 278 -13.99 29.43 -5.91
N THR A 279 -14.42 28.59 -4.97
CA THR A 279 -14.69 28.98 -3.58
C THR A 279 -13.42 29.50 -2.89
N HIS A 280 -12.30 28.77 -2.98
CA HIS A 280 -11.05 29.14 -2.32
C HIS A 280 -10.37 30.37 -2.95
N SER A 281 -10.61 30.60 -4.24
CA SER A 281 -9.96 31.69 -5.01
C SER A 281 -10.83 32.94 -5.13
N GLY A 282 -11.99 32.99 -4.45
CA GLY A 282 -12.93 34.11 -4.52
C GLY A 282 -13.54 34.33 -5.91
N ARG A 283 -13.66 33.27 -6.72
CA ARG A 283 -14.26 33.32 -8.06
C ARG A 283 -15.78 33.25 -7.96
N PRO A 284 -16.51 33.74 -8.97
CA PRO A 284 -17.96 33.61 -9.01
C PRO A 284 -18.39 32.15 -9.06
N ALA A 285 -19.57 31.88 -8.50
CA ALA A 285 -20.22 30.58 -8.63
C ALA A 285 -20.40 30.21 -10.11
N GLY A 286 -20.05 28.97 -10.46
CA GLY A 286 -20.09 28.49 -11.84
C GLY A 286 -18.84 28.83 -12.67
N TRP A 287 -17.79 29.43 -12.10
CA TRP A 287 -16.47 29.46 -12.74
C TRP A 287 -15.96 28.03 -12.98
N PRO A 288 -15.31 27.72 -14.13
CA PRO A 288 -14.93 28.61 -15.24
C PRO A 288 -16.02 28.80 -16.32
N GLY A 289 -17.23 28.34 -16.06
CA GLY A 289 -18.33 28.28 -17.03
C GLY A 289 -18.51 26.88 -17.59
N GLU A 290 -19.74 26.57 -18.01
CA GLU A 290 -20.12 25.22 -18.46
C GLU A 290 -19.37 24.78 -19.72
N HIS A 291 -19.11 25.71 -20.64
CA HIS A 291 -18.39 25.42 -21.88
C HIS A 291 -16.94 25.01 -21.59
N ALA A 292 -16.19 25.84 -20.86
CA ALA A 292 -14.81 25.53 -20.45
C ALA A 292 -14.74 24.24 -19.63
N THR A 293 -15.71 24.02 -18.72
CA THR A 293 -15.79 22.79 -17.92
C THR A 293 -15.96 21.56 -18.81
N THR A 294 -16.87 21.63 -19.79
CA THR A 294 -17.10 20.54 -20.75
C THR A 294 -15.86 20.26 -21.60
N ASP A 295 -15.18 21.31 -22.06
CA ASP A 295 -13.96 21.17 -22.86
C ASP A 295 -12.83 20.51 -22.06
N LEU A 296 -12.65 20.86 -20.78
CA LEU A 296 -11.69 20.20 -19.89
C LEU A 296 -12.01 18.70 -19.71
N ILE A 297 -13.30 18.37 -19.50
CA ILE A 297 -13.74 16.97 -19.37
C ILE A 297 -13.48 16.19 -20.67
N GLN A 298 -13.77 16.80 -21.83
CA GLN A 298 -13.52 16.17 -23.12
C GLN A 298 -12.02 15.97 -23.37
N LYS A 299 -11.18 16.98 -23.09
CA LYS A 299 -9.73 16.90 -23.24
C LYS A 299 -9.08 15.80 -22.41
N ALA A 300 -9.62 15.56 -21.21
CA ALA A 300 -9.15 14.52 -20.32
C ALA A 300 -9.35 13.09 -20.89
N GLU A 301 -10.29 12.89 -21.83
CA GLU A 301 -10.57 11.59 -22.49
C GLU A 301 -10.69 10.39 -21.55
N GLY A 302 -11.20 10.62 -20.34
CA GLY A 302 -11.35 9.56 -19.34
C GLY A 302 -10.15 9.36 -18.40
N LEU A 303 -9.07 10.14 -18.52
CA LEU A 303 -7.87 10.06 -17.68
C LEU A 303 -8.01 10.94 -16.43
N PHE A 304 -8.14 10.30 -15.28
CA PHE A 304 -8.18 10.99 -13.98
C PHE A 304 -6.87 11.69 -13.65
N GLN A 305 -5.72 11.14 -14.03
CA GLN A 305 -4.43 11.78 -13.78
C GLN A 305 -4.30 13.10 -14.53
N TRP A 306 -4.76 13.16 -15.78
CA TRP A 306 -4.79 14.41 -16.55
C TRP A 306 -5.64 15.46 -15.82
N ALA A 307 -6.86 15.08 -15.42
CA ALA A 307 -7.75 15.97 -14.68
C ALA A 307 -7.15 16.43 -13.34
N ALA A 308 -6.51 15.53 -12.59
CA ALA A 308 -5.88 15.86 -11.32
C ALA A 308 -4.73 16.86 -11.48
N ILE A 309 -3.92 16.75 -12.53
CA ILE A 309 -2.86 17.74 -12.76
C ILE A 309 -3.45 19.08 -13.19
N VAL A 310 -4.48 19.10 -14.04
CA VAL A 310 -5.20 20.36 -14.39
C VAL A 310 -5.75 21.04 -13.13
N VAL A 311 -6.47 20.30 -12.29
CA VAL A 311 -7.00 20.80 -11.02
C VAL A 311 -5.86 21.36 -10.16
N LYS A 312 -4.74 20.65 -10.07
CA LYS A 312 -3.57 21.07 -9.29
C LYS A 312 -2.96 22.37 -9.84
N LEU A 313 -2.79 22.50 -11.15
CA LEU A 313 -2.29 23.71 -11.81
C LEU A 313 -3.20 24.91 -11.57
N LEU A 314 -4.51 24.72 -11.67
CA LEU A 314 -5.49 25.77 -11.42
C LEU A 314 -5.53 26.17 -9.94
N SER A 315 -5.50 25.19 -9.03
CA SER A 315 -5.51 25.45 -7.58
C SER A 315 -4.23 26.14 -7.08
N GLY A 316 -3.09 25.88 -7.71
CA GLY A 316 -1.79 26.45 -7.32
C GLY A 316 -1.44 27.78 -7.98
N SER A 317 -2.24 28.26 -8.94
CA SER A 317 -1.92 29.45 -9.72
C SER A 317 -2.71 30.68 -9.26
N VAL A 318 -2.03 31.81 -9.14
CA VAL A 318 -2.66 33.13 -8.95
C VAL A 318 -3.33 33.62 -10.24
N HIS A 319 -2.85 33.16 -11.40
CA HIS A 319 -3.33 33.58 -12.73
C HIS A 319 -4.17 32.49 -13.41
N GLN A 320 -5.20 31.99 -12.72
CA GLN A 320 -6.00 30.83 -13.15
C GLN A 320 -6.57 30.95 -14.56
N ASP A 321 -7.00 32.14 -14.99
CA ASP A 321 -7.54 32.33 -16.35
C ASP A 321 -6.47 32.11 -17.42
N LYS A 322 -5.23 32.57 -17.19
CA LYS A 322 -4.11 32.31 -18.13
C LYS A 322 -3.78 30.83 -18.22
N VAL A 323 -3.86 30.11 -17.10
CA VAL A 323 -3.63 28.66 -17.04
C VAL A 323 -4.74 27.93 -17.79
N LEU A 324 -5.99 28.31 -17.53
CA LEU A 324 -7.16 27.76 -18.20
C LEU A 324 -7.06 27.98 -19.72
N ASP A 325 -6.78 29.20 -20.17
CA ASP A 325 -6.60 29.51 -21.59
C ASP A 325 -5.46 28.69 -22.20
N SER A 326 -4.35 28.52 -21.48
CA SER A 326 -3.23 27.71 -21.96
C SER A 326 -3.61 26.24 -22.14
N ILE A 327 -4.45 25.69 -21.26
CA ILE A 327 -4.92 24.30 -21.34
C ILE A 327 -5.96 24.14 -22.46
N LEU A 328 -6.89 25.10 -22.59
CA LEU A 328 -7.97 25.04 -23.58
C LEU A 328 -7.47 25.24 -25.02
N ASN A 329 -6.45 26.07 -25.23
CA ASN A 329 -5.93 26.39 -26.57
C ASN A 329 -4.99 25.34 -27.16
N VAL A 330 -4.57 24.32 -26.40
CA VAL A 330 -3.78 23.20 -26.95
C VAL A 330 -4.68 22.28 -27.77
N GLY A 331 -4.12 21.61 -28.77
CA GLY A 331 -4.85 20.57 -29.53
C GLY A 331 -5.30 19.41 -28.64
N SER A 332 -5.94 18.42 -29.26
CA SER A 332 -6.15 17.12 -28.62
C SER A 332 -5.39 16.08 -29.45
N PRO A 333 -4.31 15.49 -28.92
CA PRO A 333 -3.45 14.59 -29.67
C PRO A 333 -4.16 13.24 -29.82
N ALA A 334 -3.82 12.51 -30.89
CA ALA A 334 -4.51 11.28 -31.25
C ALA A 334 -4.20 10.10 -30.31
N LYS A 335 -3.09 10.15 -29.55
CA LYS A 335 -2.71 9.08 -28.61
C LYS A 335 -2.80 9.55 -27.17
N VAL A 336 -3.33 8.68 -26.31
CA VAL A 336 -3.43 8.83 -24.85
C VAL A 336 -2.09 9.23 -24.21
N GLN A 337 -0.98 8.65 -24.66
CA GLN A 337 0.35 8.92 -24.08
C GLN A 337 0.82 10.37 -24.36
N GLU A 338 0.55 10.88 -25.57
CA GLU A 338 0.97 12.23 -26.01
C GLU A 338 0.25 13.33 -25.21
N LYS A 339 -0.91 13.05 -24.63
CA LYS A 339 -1.66 14.01 -23.77
C LYS A 339 -0.96 14.36 -22.48
N MET A 340 -0.30 13.38 -21.86
CA MET A 340 0.46 13.62 -20.64
C MET A 340 1.70 14.46 -20.97
N ASP A 341 2.31 14.24 -22.14
CA ASP A 341 3.43 15.04 -22.62
C ASP A 341 3.02 16.49 -22.87
N GLU A 342 1.89 16.74 -23.52
CA GLU A 342 1.34 18.09 -23.71
C GLU A 342 1.09 18.81 -22.38
N LEU A 343 0.55 18.10 -21.40
CA LEU A 343 0.29 18.70 -20.10
C LEU A 343 1.61 19.00 -19.37
N CYS A 344 2.61 18.12 -19.45
CA CYS A 344 3.96 18.40 -18.99
C CYS A 344 4.57 19.61 -19.69
N GLU A 345 4.38 19.77 -21.01
CA GLU A 345 4.84 20.97 -21.73
C GLU A 345 4.16 22.25 -21.24
N ILE A 346 2.86 22.20 -20.92
CA ILE A 346 2.15 23.34 -20.33
C ILE A 346 2.79 23.69 -18.98
N VAL A 347 3.02 22.70 -18.11
CA VAL A 347 3.68 22.93 -16.81
C VAL A 347 5.06 23.55 -17.03
N LEU A 348 5.86 23.00 -17.94
CA LEU A 348 7.19 23.51 -18.25
C LEU A 348 7.11 24.95 -18.79
N ARG A 349 6.19 25.28 -19.70
CA ARG A 349 6.03 26.65 -20.23
C ARG A 349 5.64 27.66 -19.15
N MET A 350 4.96 27.23 -18.09
CA MET A 350 4.58 28.06 -16.96
C MET A 350 5.69 28.28 -15.94
N CYS A 351 6.80 27.55 -16.02
CA CYS A 351 7.94 27.75 -15.13
C CYS A 351 8.58 29.13 -15.32
N PRO A 352 9.12 29.74 -14.25
CA PRO A 352 9.77 31.04 -14.32
C PRO A 352 11.19 30.89 -14.91
N TRP A 353 11.33 30.52 -16.19
CA TRP A 353 12.64 30.32 -16.83
C TRP A 353 13.54 31.56 -16.89
N GLN A 354 12.94 32.74 -16.73
CA GLN A 354 13.65 34.03 -16.70
C GLN A 354 14.15 34.39 -15.29
N ASP A 355 13.77 33.60 -14.27
CA ASP A 355 14.28 33.75 -12.91
C ASP A 355 15.72 33.19 -12.85
N GLU A 356 16.65 34.06 -12.43
CA GLU A 356 18.10 33.77 -12.42
C GLU A 356 18.46 32.61 -11.49
N ASP A 357 17.64 32.35 -10.45
CA ASP A 357 17.85 31.27 -9.49
C ASP A 357 17.16 29.98 -9.94
N PHE A 358 16.02 30.08 -10.64
CA PHE A 358 15.23 28.92 -11.05
C PHE A 358 15.95 28.04 -12.08
N LEU A 359 16.45 28.63 -13.18
CA LEU A 359 17.03 27.85 -14.27
C LEU A 359 18.25 27.01 -13.83
N PRO A 360 19.24 27.56 -13.11
CA PRO A 360 20.35 26.78 -12.58
C PRO A 360 19.88 25.67 -11.62
N THR A 361 18.93 25.99 -10.73
CA THR A 361 18.38 25.02 -9.77
C THR A 361 17.67 23.86 -10.48
N TYR A 362 16.86 24.16 -11.50
CA TYR A 362 16.18 23.16 -12.31
C TYR A 362 17.17 22.27 -13.06
N GLN A 363 18.18 22.87 -13.70
CA GLN A 363 19.22 22.13 -14.42
C GLN A 363 20.03 21.22 -13.49
N GLN A 364 20.37 21.70 -12.30
CA GLN A 364 21.06 20.90 -11.30
C GLN A 364 20.21 19.73 -10.82
N PHE A 365 18.93 19.98 -10.52
CA PHE A 365 17.98 18.96 -10.08
C PHE A 365 17.74 17.89 -11.17
N MET A 366 17.33 18.31 -12.36
CA MET A 366 17.06 17.41 -13.48
C MET A 366 18.32 16.71 -13.98
N GLY A 367 19.45 17.43 -14.05
CA GLY A 367 20.74 16.85 -14.40
C GLY A 367 21.15 15.75 -13.43
N THR A 368 20.85 15.91 -12.14
CA THR A 368 21.08 14.87 -11.12
C THR A 368 20.19 13.66 -11.34
N ILE A 369 18.90 13.86 -11.62
CA ILE A 369 17.97 12.76 -11.91
C ILE A 369 18.42 11.98 -13.15
N VAL A 370 18.76 12.68 -14.23
CA VAL A 370 19.14 12.07 -15.51
C VAL A 370 20.50 11.38 -15.42
N ALA A 371 21.45 11.91 -14.65
CA ALA A 371 22.77 11.32 -14.47
C ALA A 371 22.80 10.15 -13.46
N ALA A 372 21.76 9.98 -12.64
CA ALA A 372 21.74 8.96 -11.61
C ALA A 372 21.56 7.56 -12.21
N ILE A 373 22.50 6.65 -11.88
CA ILE A 373 22.42 5.23 -12.30
C ILE A 373 21.23 4.54 -11.63
N GLN A 374 20.88 4.97 -10.42
CA GLN A 374 19.73 4.49 -9.66
C GLN A 374 18.90 5.69 -9.21
N PRO A 375 17.56 5.53 -9.11
CA PRO A 375 16.68 6.57 -8.59
C PRO A 375 17.16 7.10 -7.23
N LEU A 376 17.17 8.43 -7.06
CA LEU A 376 17.59 9.09 -5.83
C LEU A 376 16.36 9.54 -5.04
N THR A 377 16.41 9.37 -3.71
CA THR A 377 15.38 9.95 -2.84
C THR A 377 15.52 11.48 -2.82
N ILE A 378 14.41 12.19 -2.57
CA ILE A 378 14.44 13.66 -2.44
C ILE A 378 15.47 14.10 -1.39
N SER A 379 15.56 13.37 -0.27
CA SER A 379 16.56 13.63 0.77
C SER A 379 17.98 13.46 0.27
N ALA A 380 18.27 12.43 -0.54
CA ALA A 380 19.60 12.24 -1.14
C ALA A 380 19.94 13.38 -2.10
N ILE A 381 18.99 13.83 -2.92
CA ILE A 381 19.20 14.96 -3.83
C ILE A 381 19.43 16.26 -3.04
N GLN A 382 18.70 16.50 -1.95
CA GLN A 382 18.91 17.64 -1.05
C GLN A 382 20.30 17.62 -0.41
N HIS A 383 20.77 16.45 0.04
CA HIS A 383 22.11 16.30 0.61
C HIS A 383 23.23 16.52 -0.42
N LEU A 384 23.01 16.14 -1.69
CA LEU A 384 23.99 16.33 -2.76
C LEU A 384 24.23 17.81 -3.08
N HIS A 385 23.19 18.65 -2.98
CA HIS A 385 23.24 20.03 -3.48
C HIS A 385 23.33 21.11 -2.40
N LYS A 386 23.30 20.76 -1.10
CA LYS A 386 23.48 21.64 0.08
C LYS A 386 22.55 22.87 0.20
N ASP A 387 21.73 23.18 -0.80
CA ASP A 387 20.66 24.20 -0.73
C ASP A 387 19.29 23.56 -0.49
N PRO A 388 18.35 24.26 0.18
CA PRO A 388 16.95 23.87 0.11
C PRO A 388 16.57 23.97 -1.36
N LEU A 389 15.99 22.92 -1.97
CA LEU A 389 15.42 22.98 -3.31
C LEU A 389 14.00 23.60 -3.23
N PRO A 390 13.77 24.93 -3.23
CA PRO A 390 12.50 25.45 -2.77
C PRO A 390 11.53 25.70 -3.94
N THR A 391 12.03 25.76 -5.19
CA THR A 391 11.23 26.21 -6.34
C THR A 391 11.09 25.15 -7.43
N ALA A 392 12.16 24.42 -7.78
CA ALA A 392 12.07 23.35 -8.78
C ALA A 392 11.34 22.09 -8.25
N VAL A 393 11.56 21.73 -6.98
CA VAL A 393 10.90 20.57 -6.35
C VAL A 393 9.44 20.84 -6.05
N SER A 394 9.03 22.07 -5.74
CA SER A 394 7.61 22.42 -5.62
C SER A 394 6.91 22.24 -6.97
N VAL A 395 7.45 22.81 -8.04
CA VAL A 395 6.95 22.66 -9.42
C VAL A 395 6.90 21.18 -9.88
N LEU A 396 7.91 20.36 -9.56
CA LEU A 396 7.97 18.95 -10.00
C LEU A 396 7.27 17.95 -9.07
N LYS A 397 7.08 18.26 -7.78
CA LYS A 397 6.09 17.57 -6.92
C LYS A 397 4.66 17.75 -7.45
N HIS A 398 4.45 18.67 -8.39
CA HIS A 398 3.17 18.89 -9.01
C HIS A 398 2.90 18.01 -10.24
N THR A 399 3.93 17.33 -10.79
CA THR A 399 3.84 16.50 -12.01
C THR A 399 4.02 14.98 -11.80
N ALA A 400 4.51 14.54 -10.64
CA ALA A 400 4.75 13.13 -10.32
C ALA A 400 3.56 12.45 -9.62
#